data_AF-A0A257PX43-F1
#
_entry.id   AF-A0A257PX43-F1
#
_cell.length_a   1.000
_cell.length_b   1.000
_cell.length_c   1.000
_cell.angle_alpha   90.00
_cell.angle_beta   90.00
_cell.angle_gamma   90.00
#
_symmetry.space_group_name_H-M   'P 1'
#
loop_
_entity.id
_entity.type
_entity.pdbx_description
1 polymer ?
#
loop_
_entity_poly.entity_id
_entity_poly.type
_entity_poly.pdbx_seq_one_letter_code
_entity_poly.pdbx_strand_id
1 'polypeptide(L)'
;DHAVVGRHDRDGPGDPVKIDPSSVPGSGPIVIKLVNISQPQVNYEVGQGGSNLQTIQRNVQAYAGGSGSSSSAAAASPSASSGSPQRKEIISDLTIDEGMVTASSPLLPGKQLKVPLPSIHLANLGQSSGGATAAQIGSQIVSAITEKATQAGSAAITKNLSGAALKGLGGAAGGVGGGVFKGLFGG
;
A
#
# COMPACT_ATOMS: atom_id res chain seq x y z
N ASP A 1 -51.44 -20.66 13.67
CA ASP A 1 -50.94 -19.32 13.37
C ASP A 1 -49.47 -19.23 13.77
N HIS A 2 -48.69 -18.57 12.93
CA HIS A 2 -47.26 -18.75 12.63
C HIS A 2 -46.35 -18.32 13.81
N ALA A 3 -45.41 -19.14 14.29
CA ALA A 3 -44.11 -19.55 13.72
C ALA A 3 -42.98 -18.51 13.86
N VAL A 4 -41.98 -18.90 14.66
CA VAL A 4 -40.53 -18.65 14.55
C VAL A 4 -39.95 -17.33 15.11
N VAL A 5 -39.30 -17.51 16.27
CA VAL A 5 -38.22 -16.70 16.83
C VAL A 5 -37.02 -16.72 15.88
N GLY A 6 -36.72 -15.57 15.27
CA GLY A 6 -35.48 -15.33 14.55
C GLY A 6 -34.43 -14.73 15.47
N ARG A 7 -33.56 -15.57 16.03
CA ARG A 7 -32.28 -15.12 16.59
C ARG A 7 -31.44 -14.58 15.43
N HIS A 8 -31.20 -13.27 15.44
CA HIS A 8 -30.18 -12.66 14.60
C HIS A 8 -28.83 -12.85 15.28
N ASP A 9 -28.27 -14.05 15.13
CA ASP A 9 -26.85 -14.29 15.31
C ASP A 9 -26.14 -13.59 14.13
N ARG A 10 -25.71 -12.34 14.34
CA ARG A 10 -24.82 -11.62 13.41
C ARG A 10 -23.39 -11.67 13.95
N ASP A 11 -22.81 -12.87 13.98
CA ASP A 11 -21.36 -13.04 13.94
C ASP A 11 -20.90 -12.95 12.48
N GLY A 12 -20.71 -11.71 12.00
CA GLY A 12 -19.97 -11.41 10.78
C GLY A 12 -18.52 -11.02 11.13
N PRO A 13 -17.57 -11.12 10.18
CA PRO A 13 -16.18 -10.72 10.39
C PRO A 13 -16.13 -9.27 10.88
N GLY A 14 -15.42 -9.05 11.99
CA GLY A 14 -15.44 -7.79 12.75
C GLY A 14 -15.32 -6.55 11.86
N ASP A 15 -16.22 -5.60 12.07
CA ASP A 15 -16.36 -4.40 11.26
C ASP A 15 -15.00 -3.66 11.13
N PRO A 16 -14.50 -3.40 9.91
CA PRO A 16 -13.17 -2.81 9.68
C PRO A 16 -13.04 -1.36 10.18
N VAL A 17 -14.15 -0.76 10.62
CA VAL A 17 -14.24 0.65 11.02
C VAL A 17 -15.06 0.80 12.29
N LYS A 18 -14.45 1.34 13.35
CA LYS A 18 -15.15 1.71 14.60
C LYS A 18 -15.33 3.22 14.67
N ILE A 19 -16.57 3.69 14.62
CA ILE A 19 -16.95 5.11 14.67
C ILE A 19 -17.38 5.49 16.09
N ASP A 20 -17.05 6.70 16.57
CA ASP A 20 -17.64 7.24 17.80
C ASP A 20 -19.03 7.86 17.51
N PRO A 21 -20.14 7.24 17.98
CA PRO A 21 -21.48 7.71 17.68
C PRO A 21 -21.81 9.08 18.29
N SER A 22 -21.10 9.50 19.35
CA SER A 22 -21.29 10.81 19.97
C SER A 22 -20.77 11.96 19.10
N SER A 23 -19.88 11.66 18.14
CA SER A 23 -19.35 12.63 17.17
C SER A 23 -20.27 12.85 15.96
N VAL A 24 -21.33 12.05 15.80
CA VAL A 24 -22.20 12.09 14.62
C VAL A 24 -23.19 13.26 14.66
N PRO A 25 -23.86 13.58 15.79
CA PRO A 25 -24.71 14.76 15.92
C PRO A 25 -23.86 15.97 16.33
N GLY A 26 -23.64 16.94 15.44
CA GLY A 26 -22.94 18.19 15.76
C GLY A 26 -22.22 18.84 14.58
N SER A 27 -21.56 19.97 14.83
CA SER A 27 -20.72 20.71 13.87
C SER A 27 -19.22 20.37 13.97
N GLY A 28 -18.86 19.45 14.88
CA GLY A 28 -17.48 18.99 15.10
C GLY A 28 -17.03 17.89 14.12
N PRO A 29 -15.74 17.49 14.18
CA PRO A 29 -15.23 16.40 13.35
C PRO A 29 -15.80 15.05 13.78
N ILE A 30 -16.02 14.16 12.81
CA ILE A 30 -16.31 12.75 13.05
C ILE A 30 -15.05 12.10 13.60
N VAL A 31 -15.15 11.41 14.73
CA VAL A 31 -14.03 10.67 15.30
C VAL A 31 -14.18 9.19 14.97
N ILE A 32 -13.24 8.68 14.19
CA ILE A 32 -13.08 7.27 13.89
C ILE A 32 -11.97 6.75 14.83
N LYS A 33 -12.33 5.77 15.67
CA LYS A 33 -11.41 5.26 16.70
C LYS A 33 -10.39 4.30 16.10
N LEU A 34 -10.85 3.44 15.20
CA LEU A 34 -10.03 2.40 14.60
C LEU A 34 -10.41 2.20 13.14
N VAL A 35 -9.40 2.14 12.28
CA VAL A 35 -9.51 1.66 10.89
C VAL A 35 -8.51 0.53 10.70
N ASN A 36 -8.98 -0.64 10.25
CA ASN A 36 -8.08 -1.73 9.85
C ASN A 36 -8.20 -2.01 8.35
N ILE A 37 -7.08 -1.97 7.64
CA ILE A 37 -6.97 -2.37 6.24
C ILE A 37 -6.17 -3.67 6.19
N SER A 38 -6.89 -4.79 6.12
CA SER A 38 -6.25 -6.11 6.10
C SER A 38 -5.98 -6.60 4.68
N GLN A 39 -4.82 -7.25 4.52
CA GLN A 39 -4.40 -7.96 3.32
C GLN A 39 -4.39 -7.15 2.01
N PRO A 40 -3.93 -5.87 1.99
CA PRO A 40 -3.87 -5.12 0.75
C PRO A 40 -2.92 -5.76 -0.25
N GLN A 41 -3.34 -5.79 -1.52
CA GLN A 41 -2.51 -6.23 -2.64
C GLN A 41 -2.00 -5.01 -3.39
N VAL A 42 -0.68 -4.87 -3.50
CA VAL A 42 -0.04 -3.73 -4.17
C VAL A 42 0.82 -4.21 -5.33
N ASN A 43 0.58 -3.67 -6.52
CA ASN A 43 1.43 -3.90 -7.69
C ASN A 43 2.51 -2.81 -7.75
N TYR A 44 3.78 -3.20 -7.71
CA TYR A 44 4.91 -2.30 -7.89
C TYR A 44 5.60 -2.59 -9.22
N GLU A 45 5.44 -1.71 -10.19
CA GLU A 45 5.94 -1.90 -11.55
C GLU A 45 6.96 -0.82 -11.88
N VAL A 46 8.18 -1.24 -12.22
CA VAL A 46 9.24 -0.35 -12.70
C VAL A 46 9.20 -0.28 -14.22
N GLY A 47 9.33 0.90 -14.81
CA GLY A 47 9.35 1.10 -16.27
C GLY A 47 10.35 2.18 -16.70
N GLN A 48 10.35 2.53 -17.99
CA GLN A 48 11.11 3.67 -18.53
C GLN A 48 10.45 4.97 -18.04
N GLY A 49 10.99 5.57 -16.97
CA GLY A 49 10.48 6.83 -16.41
C GLY A 49 10.09 6.78 -14.93
N GLY A 50 10.33 5.66 -14.25
CA GLY A 50 10.07 5.49 -12.83
C GLY A 50 9.20 4.28 -12.56
N SER A 51 8.32 4.38 -11.56
CA SER A 51 7.37 3.31 -11.22
C SER A 51 5.94 3.81 -11.18
N ASN A 52 4.98 2.89 -11.29
CA ASN A 52 3.56 3.19 -11.11
C ASN A 52 3.28 3.83 -9.73
N LEU A 53 3.92 3.34 -8.65
CA LEU A 53 3.74 3.87 -7.30
C LEU A 53 4.32 5.27 -7.15
N GLN A 54 5.43 5.58 -7.83
CA GLN A 54 5.96 6.95 -7.86
C GLN A 54 4.98 7.90 -8.57
N THR A 55 4.34 7.46 -9.65
CA THR A 55 3.30 8.24 -10.34
C THR A 55 2.07 8.45 -9.45
N ILE A 56 1.61 7.41 -8.76
CA ILE A 56 0.53 7.52 -7.77
C ILE A 56 0.89 8.53 -6.69
N GLN A 57 2.11 8.48 -6.15
CA GLN A 57 2.57 9.43 -5.13
C GLN A 57 2.49 10.89 -5.61
N ARG A 58 2.93 11.16 -6.84
CA ARG A 58 2.84 12.51 -7.44
C ARG A 58 1.38 12.95 -7.60
N ASN A 59 0.51 12.06 -8.06
CA ASN A 59 -0.92 12.37 -8.23
C ASN A 59 -1.59 12.66 -6.89
N VAL A 60 -1.26 11.89 -5.85
CA VAL A 60 -1.76 12.10 -4.49
C VAL A 60 -1.30 13.44 -3.93
N GLN A 61 -0.03 13.80 -4.13
CA GLN A 61 0.50 15.11 -3.72
C GLN A 61 -0.16 16.26 -4.49
N ALA A 62 -0.36 16.12 -5.80
CA ALA A 62 -1.05 17.11 -6.62
C ALA A 62 -2.51 17.31 -6.19
N TYR A 63 -3.21 16.21 -5.88
CA TYR A 63 -4.57 16.23 -5.38
C TYR A 63 -4.67 16.90 -3.99
N ALA A 64 -3.71 16.62 -3.10
CA ALA A 64 -3.67 17.20 -1.76
C ALA A 64 -3.25 18.68 -1.74
N GLY A 65 -2.43 19.13 -2.70
CA GLY A 65 -1.95 20.51 -2.83
C GLY A 65 -2.83 21.42 -3.68
N GLY A 66 -3.80 20.86 -4.43
CA GLY A 66 -4.71 21.61 -5.28
C GLY A 66 -5.88 22.21 -4.51
N SER A 67 -5.79 23.51 -4.19
CA SER A 67 -6.96 24.31 -3.85
C SER A 67 -7.95 24.29 -5.01
N GLY A 68 -9.00 23.47 -4.90
CA GLY A 68 -10.28 23.63 -5.60
C GLY A 68 -10.23 23.83 -7.12
N SER A 69 -9.92 22.78 -7.88
CA SER A 69 -10.43 22.70 -9.25
C SER A 69 -10.69 21.25 -9.65
N SER A 70 -11.94 21.00 -10.03
CA SER A 70 -12.51 19.72 -10.41
C SER A 70 -11.81 19.08 -11.61
N SER A 71 -11.49 17.80 -11.53
CA SER A 71 -11.82 16.81 -12.58
C SER A 71 -11.65 15.39 -12.07
N SER A 72 -12.66 14.59 -12.40
CA SER A 72 -12.97 13.23 -11.97
C SER A 72 -11.90 12.17 -12.30
N ALA A 73 -11.56 11.31 -11.33
CA ALA A 73 -11.39 9.86 -11.51
C ALA A 73 -11.32 9.15 -10.13
N ALA A 74 -12.04 8.04 -10.03
CA ALA A 74 -12.60 7.47 -8.81
C ALA A 74 -11.64 6.68 -7.89
N ALA A 75 -11.86 6.86 -6.58
CA ALA A 75 -12.11 5.74 -5.66
C ALA A 75 -13.28 6.16 -4.74
N ALA A 76 -14.30 5.32 -4.68
CA ALA A 76 -15.64 5.67 -4.22
C ALA A 76 -15.73 5.94 -2.70
N SER A 77 -16.38 7.05 -2.34
CA SER A 77 -17.33 7.11 -1.23
C SER A 77 -18.55 7.92 -1.69
N PRO A 78 -19.79 7.41 -1.56
CA PRO A 78 -20.98 8.12 -2.00
C PRO A 78 -21.44 9.05 -0.88
N SER A 79 -21.18 10.35 -1.01
CA SER A 79 -22.09 11.44 -0.61
C SER A 79 -21.29 12.75 -0.57
N ALA A 80 -21.31 13.47 -1.69
CA ALA A 80 -21.03 14.89 -1.70
C ALA A 80 -22.20 15.56 -2.43
N SER A 81 -23.30 15.74 -1.69
CA SER A 81 -24.34 16.67 -2.12
C SER A 81 -23.76 18.09 -2.01
N SER A 82 -23.63 18.76 -3.15
CA SER A 82 -23.23 20.17 -3.25
C SER A 82 -24.08 21.04 -2.32
N GLY A 83 -23.44 21.61 -1.29
CA GLY A 83 -24.05 22.61 -0.40
C GLY A 83 -23.83 22.38 1.10
N SER A 84 -23.31 21.23 1.52
CA SER A 84 -23.02 20.96 2.94
C SER A 84 -21.55 21.25 3.27
N PRO A 85 -21.22 21.87 4.43
CA PRO A 85 -19.83 21.95 4.87
C PRO A 85 -19.24 20.55 4.91
N GLN A 86 -18.11 20.36 4.22
CA GLN A 86 -17.44 19.06 4.11
C GLN A 86 -17.09 18.59 5.53
N ARG A 87 -17.74 17.50 5.98
CA ARG A 87 -17.51 16.99 7.33
C ARG A 87 -16.04 16.64 7.49
N LYS A 88 -15.46 17.13 8.59
CA LYS A 88 -14.10 16.82 8.97
C LYS A 88 -14.07 15.49 9.72
N GLU A 89 -12.94 14.82 9.66
CA GLU A 89 -12.70 13.51 10.24
C GLU A 89 -11.40 13.51 11.04
N ILE A 90 -11.35 12.70 12.09
CA ILE A 90 -10.16 12.36 12.86
C ILE A 90 -10.09 10.84 12.95
N ILE A 91 -8.97 10.24 12.56
CA ILE A 91 -8.71 8.82 12.79
C ILE A 91 -7.69 8.68 13.92
N SER A 92 -8.08 8.02 15.01
CA SER A 92 -7.22 7.83 16.18
C SER A 92 -6.15 6.77 15.92
N ASP A 93 -6.56 5.61 15.41
CA ASP A 93 -5.66 4.50 15.10
C ASP A 93 -6.02 3.89 13.73
N LEU A 94 -5.02 3.73 12.87
CA LEU A 94 -5.14 3.06 11.59
C LEU A 94 -4.02 2.03 11.43
N THR A 95 -4.43 0.80 11.15
CA THR A 95 -3.54 -0.34 10.92
C THR A 95 -3.68 -0.85 9.50
N ILE A 96 -2.56 -1.24 8.90
CA ILE A 96 -2.51 -1.95 7.62
C ILE A 96 -1.64 -3.17 7.85
N ASP A 97 -2.23 -4.35 7.71
CA ASP A 97 -1.57 -5.61 8.04
C ASP A 97 -1.71 -6.65 6.92
N GLU A 98 -0.86 -7.67 6.99
CA GLU A 98 -0.88 -8.84 6.10
C GLU A 98 -0.84 -8.53 4.59
N GLY A 99 -0.37 -7.34 4.24
CA GLY A 99 -0.32 -6.90 2.85
C GLY A 99 0.74 -7.64 2.04
N MET A 100 0.57 -7.63 0.72
CA MET A 100 1.50 -8.21 -0.23
C MET A 100 1.82 -7.23 -1.35
N VAL A 101 3.09 -7.20 -1.74
CA VAL A 101 3.60 -6.45 -2.88
C VAL A 101 3.98 -7.42 -3.98
N THR A 102 3.42 -7.24 -5.17
CA THR A 102 3.84 -7.92 -6.38
C THR A 102 4.71 -6.96 -7.19
N ALA A 103 6.02 -7.20 -7.21
CA ALA A 103 6.99 -6.36 -7.89
C ALA A 103 7.36 -6.92 -9.29
N SER A 104 7.44 -6.04 -10.28
CA SER A 104 7.85 -6.34 -11.65
C SER A 104 8.83 -5.29 -12.20
N SER A 105 9.73 -5.71 -13.09
CA SER A 105 10.73 -4.84 -13.71
C SER A 105 11.18 -5.39 -15.06
N PRO A 106 11.49 -4.53 -16.05
CA PRO A 106 12.12 -4.90 -17.32
C PRO A 106 13.42 -5.68 -17.17
N LEU A 107 14.12 -5.50 -16.04
CA LEU A 107 15.36 -6.24 -15.71
C LEU A 107 15.10 -7.70 -15.31
N LEU A 108 13.84 -8.07 -15.08
CA LEU A 108 13.39 -9.40 -14.68
C LEU A 108 12.29 -9.89 -15.65
N PRO A 109 12.61 -10.12 -16.93
CA PRO A 109 11.61 -10.41 -17.95
C PRO A 109 10.81 -11.68 -17.61
N GLY A 110 9.48 -11.57 -17.67
CA GLY A 110 8.56 -12.68 -17.38
C GLY A 110 8.50 -13.10 -15.91
N LYS A 111 9.16 -12.38 -14.99
CA LYS A 111 9.19 -12.71 -13.56
C LYS A 111 8.52 -11.63 -12.72
N GLN A 112 7.64 -12.07 -11.82
CA GLN A 112 7.09 -11.24 -10.76
C GLN A 112 7.59 -11.73 -9.40
N LEU A 113 7.90 -10.80 -8.50
CA LEU A 113 8.36 -11.09 -7.15
C LEU A 113 7.26 -10.74 -6.16
N LYS A 114 6.76 -11.72 -5.42
CA LYS A 114 5.81 -11.49 -4.34
C LYS A 114 6.57 -11.38 -3.02
N VAL A 115 6.39 -10.26 -2.33
CA VAL A 115 7.01 -10.00 -1.01
C VAL A 115 5.98 -9.40 -0.06
N PRO A 116 6.09 -9.64 1.26
CA PRO A 116 5.21 -9.02 2.25
C PRO A 116 5.33 -7.49 2.21
N LEU A 117 4.19 -6.81 2.32
CA LEU A 117 4.12 -5.39 2.67
C LEU A 117 4.37 -5.27 4.18
N PRO A 118 5.38 -4.52 4.64
CA PRO A 118 5.56 -4.27 6.06
C PRO A 118 4.31 -3.63 6.66
N SER A 119 3.90 -4.06 7.86
CA SER A 119 2.76 -3.49 8.56
C SER A 119 2.92 -1.98 8.75
N ILE A 120 1.81 -1.26 8.59
CA ILE A 120 1.77 0.20 8.66
C ILE A 120 0.85 0.59 9.80
N HIS A 121 1.35 1.43 10.70
CA HIS A 121 0.54 2.06 11.74
C HIS A 121 0.59 3.57 11.57
N LEU A 122 -0.58 4.17 11.48
CA LEU A 122 -0.78 5.62 11.46
C LEU A 122 -1.70 6.00 12.62
N ALA A 123 -1.35 7.04 13.35
CA ALA A 123 -2.14 7.50 14.49
C ALA A 123 -2.48 8.98 14.35
N ASN A 124 -3.62 9.36 14.93
CA ASN A 124 -4.04 10.75 15.10
C ASN A 124 -4.14 11.54 13.78
N LEU A 125 -4.60 10.89 12.71
CA LEU A 125 -4.79 11.52 11.40
C LEU A 125 -5.87 12.60 11.49
N GLY A 126 -5.55 13.80 11.01
CA GLY A 126 -6.43 14.96 11.07
C GLY A 126 -6.57 15.62 12.44
N GLN A 127 -5.99 15.07 13.51
CA GLN A 127 -6.16 15.63 14.86
C GLN A 127 -5.52 17.01 15.03
N SER A 128 -4.33 17.22 14.47
CA SER A 128 -3.57 18.48 14.62
C SER A 128 -4.25 19.70 13.98
N SER A 129 -5.15 19.49 13.01
CA SER A 129 -5.91 20.55 12.33
C SER A 129 -7.35 20.69 12.82
N GLY A 130 -7.72 20.04 13.93
CA GLY A 130 -9.10 20.00 14.41
C GLY A 130 -10.03 19.22 13.46
N GLY A 131 -9.49 18.23 12.77
CA GLY A 131 -10.13 17.43 11.73
C GLY A 131 -9.57 17.70 10.34
N ALA A 132 -9.49 16.66 9.52
CA ALA A 132 -9.07 16.69 8.13
C ALA A 132 -10.21 16.20 7.23
N THR A 133 -10.12 16.51 5.94
CA THR A 133 -11.05 15.95 4.96
C THR A 133 -10.72 14.49 4.66
N ALA A 134 -11.71 13.71 4.24
CA ALA A 134 -11.48 12.33 3.76
C ALA A 134 -10.39 12.26 2.67
N ALA A 135 -10.31 13.27 1.80
CA ALA A 135 -9.25 13.42 0.79
C ALA A 135 -7.85 13.55 1.41
N GLN A 136 -7.69 14.37 2.45
CA GLN A 136 -6.42 14.56 3.15
C GLN A 136 -6.01 13.33 3.98
N ILE A 137 -6.97 12.65 4.59
CA ILE A 137 -6.73 11.40 5.30
C ILE A 137 -6.34 10.31 4.31
N GLY A 138 -7.09 10.17 3.22
CA GLY A 138 -6.82 9.21 2.16
C GLY A 138 -5.44 9.41 1.52
N SER A 139 -5.02 10.66 1.30
CA SER A 139 -3.69 10.95 0.76
C SER A 139 -2.56 10.50 1.69
N GLN A 140 -2.73 10.67 3.00
CA GLN A 140 -1.78 10.19 4.01
C GLN A 140 -1.68 8.66 4.02
N ILE A 141 -2.82 7.96 3.96
CA ILE A 141 -2.88 6.50 3.93
C ILE A 141 -2.22 5.95 2.67
N VAL A 142 -2.60 6.46 1.49
CA VAL A 142 -2.04 6.01 0.21
C VAL A 142 -0.53 6.29 0.16
N SER A 143 -0.07 7.44 0.66
CA SER A 143 1.36 7.75 0.73
C SER A 143 2.14 6.76 1.59
N ALA A 144 1.60 6.37 2.74
CA ALA A 144 2.25 5.38 3.59
C ALA A 144 2.35 4.00 2.90
N ILE A 145 1.28 3.57 2.21
CA ILE A 145 1.27 2.32 1.46
C ILE A 145 2.29 2.35 0.31
N THR A 146 2.29 3.40 -0.51
CA THR A 146 3.17 3.53 -1.68
C THR A 146 4.64 3.55 -1.27
N GLU A 147 5.00 4.24 -0.18
CA GLU A 147 6.36 4.29 0.34
C GLU A 147 6.84 2.91 0.78
N LYS A 148 6.08 2.22 1.63
CA LYS A 148 6.45 0.88 2.14
C LYS A 148 6.46 -0.16 1.03
N ALA A 149 5.52 -0.10 0.09
CA ALA A 149 5.49 -0.99 -1.05
C ALA A 149 6.66 -0.77 -2.01
N THR A 150 7.02 0.49 -2.27
CA THR A 150 8.20 0.83 -3.10
C THR A 150 9.48 0.32 -2.45
N GLN A 151 9.63 0.50 -1.13
CA GLN A 151 10.77 -0.01 -0.38
C GLN A 151 10.87 -1.55 -0.48
N ALA A 152 9.78 -2.27 -0.19
CA ALA A 152 9.77 -3.73 -0.23
C ALA A 152 10.00 -4.27 -1.64
N GLY A 153 9.32 -3.71 -2.64
CA GLY A 153 9.43 -4.14 -4.04
C GLY A 153 10.81 -3.88 -4.64
N SER A 154 11.39 -2.70 -4.42
CA SER A 154 12.73 -2.36 -4.91
C SER A 154 13.83 -3.22 -4.25
N ALA A 155 13.72 -3.48 -2.96
CA ALA A 155 14.61 -4.39 -2.24
C ALA A 155 14.51 -5.82 -2.81
N ALA A 156 13.31 -6.30 -3.11
CA ALA A 156 13.10 -7.62 -3.70
C ALA A 156 13.76 -7.76 -5.08
N ILE A 157 13.61 -6.74 -5.94
CA ILE A 157 14.24 -6.69 -7.26
C ILE A 157 15.77 -6.71 -7.11
N THR A 158 16.31 -5.84 -6.26
CA THR A 158 17.77 -5.73 -6.03
C THR A 158 18.37 -7.04 -5.53
N LYS A 159 17.70 -7.70 -4.59
CA LYS A 159 18.11 -9.01 -4.05
C LYS A 159 18.09 -10.10 -5.14
N ASN A 160 17.12 -10.08 -6.05
CA ASN A 160 17.04 -11.05 -7.13
C ASN A 160 18.15 -10.85 -8.17
N LEU A 161 18.42 -9.59 -8.54
CA LEU A 161 19.48 -9.27 -9.50
C LEU A 161 20.87 -9.61 -8.95
N SER A 162 21.16 -9.24 -7.70
CA SER A 162 22.42 -9.59 -7.03
C SER A 162 22.60 -11.10 -6.86
N GLY A 163 21.55 -11.82 -6.46
CA GLY A 163 21.57 -13.28 -6.38
C GLY A 163 21.84 -13.96 -7.73
N ALA A 164 21.27 -13.42 -8.82
CA ALA A 164 21.53 -13.93 -10.17
C ALA A 164 22.98 -13.69 -10.62
N ALA A 165 23.53 -12.50 -10.36
CA ALA A 165 24.92 -12.17 -10.69
C ALA A 165 25.92 -13.08 -9.95
N LEU A 166 25.72 -13.28 -8.65
CA LEU A 166 26.56 -14.18 -7.84
C LEU A 166 26.47 -15.63 -8.31
N LYS A 167 25.28 -16.11 -8.66
CA LYS A 167 25.09 -17.47 -9.21
C LYS A 167 25.79 -17.63 -10.56
N GLY A 168 25.76 -16.61 -11.42
CA GLY A 168 26.48 -16.60 -12.69
C GLY A 168 27.99 -16.72 -12.51
N LEU A 169 28.56 -16.01 -11.52
CA LEU A 169 29.98 -16.08 -11.21
C LEU A 169 30.40 -17.41 -10.56
N GLY A 170 29.60 -17.90 -9.61
CA GLY A 170 29.85 -19.19 -8.95
C GLY A 170 29.75 -20.39 -9.89
N GLY A 171 28.84 -20.34 -10.88
CA GLY A 171 28.74 -21.35 -11.93
C GLY A 171 29.93 -21.37 -12.89
N ALA A 172 30.54 -20.21 -13.15
CA ALA A 172 31.75 -20.12 -13.97
C ALA A 172 33.01 -20.58 -13.22
N ALA A 173 33.12 -20.34 -11.91
CA ALA A 173 34.24 -20.80 -11.09
C ALA A 173 34.22 -22.32 -10.84
N GLY A 174 33.05 -22.96 -10.83
CA GLY A 174 32.92 -24.41 -10.67
C GLY A 174 33.28 -25.25 -11.91
N GLY A 175 33.47 -24.62 -13.08
CA GLY A 175 33.81 -25.29 -14.35
C GLY A 175 35.30 -25.23 -14.72
N VAL A 176 36.12 -24.44 -14.02
CA VAL A 176 37.57 -24.28 -14.30
C VAL A 176 38.37 -24.99 -13.21
N GLY A 177 38.18 -26.29 -13.09
CA GLY A 177 38.89 -27.13 -12.11
C GLY A 177 39.11 -28.53 -12.65
N GLY A 178 40.13 -28.72 -13.49
CA GLY A 178 40.63 -30.06 -13.81
C GLY A 178 41.48 -30.23 -15.07
N GLY A 179 41.21 -29.48 -16.15
CA GLY A 179 41.78 -29.81 -17.48
C GLY A 179 42.82 -28.85 -18.06
N VAL A 180 42.71 -27.55 -17.80
CA VAL A 180 43.40 -26.53 -18.63
C VAL A 180 44.82 -26.16 -18.17
N PHE A 181 45.21 -26.49 -16.94
CA PHE A 181 46.54 -26.15 -16.42
C PHE A 181 47.61 -27.25 -16.62
N LYS A 182 47.22 -28.46 -17.05
CA LYS A 182 48.16 -29.59 -17.18
C LYS A 182 48.96 -29.58 -18.51
N GLY A 183 48.55 -28.79 -19.50
CA GLY A 183 49.20 -28.72 -20.82
C GLY A 183 50.26 -27.62 -20.99
N LEU A 184 50.42 -26.71 -20.03
CA LEU A 184 51.31 -25.54 -20.17
C LEU A 184 52.67 -25.68 -19.46
N PHE A 185 52.85 -26.73 -18.63
CA PHE A 185 54.05 -26.91 -17.80
C PHE A 185 54.76 -28.27 -17.98
N GLY A 186 54.41 -29.04 -19.01
CA GLY A 186 55.04 -30.33 -19.30
C GLY A 186 55.83 -30.29 -20.60
N GLY A 187 57.03 -29.71 -20.54
CA GLY A 187 58.10 -29.85 -21.54
C GLY A 187 59.38 -30.30 -20.85
#